data_AF-A0A7S0RWA9-F1
#
_entry.id   AF-A0A7S0RWA9-F1
#
_cell.length_a   1.000
_cell.length_b   1.000
_cell.length_c   1.000
_cell.angle_alpha   90.00
_cell.angle_beta   90.00
_cell.angle_gamma   90.00
#
_symmetry.space_group_name_H-M   'P 1'
#
loop_
_entity.id
_entity.type
_entity.pdbx_description
1 polymer ?
#
loop_
_entity_poly.entity_id
_entity_poly.type
_entity_poly.pdbx_seq_one_letter_code
_entity_poly.pdbx_strand_id
1 'polypeptide(L)'
;DCLEFARALSSLRAGRSFDKASFERVLEGVRAKVSALLWTLVVNKAGLMSHLAAIKDTFLMARGELFHSLLTDARRVLAAPPRVNTADADMAMAWQAAVSGGGSSTGAQADTLLPRFTLRWAPGAAGGAAGSQ
;
A
#
# COMPACT_ATOMS: atom_id res chain seq x y z
N ASP A 1 -16.32 13.91 -24.29
CA ASP A 1 -15.22 14.00 -23.29
C ASP A 1 -14.07 14.92 -23.72
N CYS A 2 -12.88 14.47 -24.14
CA CYS A 2 -11.75 15.39 -24.39
C CYS A 2 -12.02 16.47 -25.46
N LEU A 3 -12.71 16.09 -26.53
CA LEU A 3 -13.13 17.02 -27.59
C LEU A 3 -14.17 18.04 -27.11
N GLU A 4 -15.00 17.69 -26.13
CA GLU A 4 -15.98 18.63 -25.56
C GLU A 4 -15.30 19.64 -24.63
N PHE A 5 -14.34 19.21 -23.82
CA PHE A 5 -13.53 20.12 -23.02
C PHE A 5 -12.71 21.07 -23.89
N ALA A 6 -12.12 20.56 -24.97
CA ALA A 6 -11.38 21.38 -25.93
C ALA A 6 -12.29 22.42 -26.61
N ARG A 7 -13.53 22.06 -26.93
CA ARG A 7 -14.54 22.99 -27.46
C ARG A 7 -14.96 24.02 -26.41
N ALA A 8 -15.24 23.60 -25.19
CA ALA A 8 -15.63 24.50 -24.09
C ALA A 8 -14.53 25.53 -23.78
N LEU A 9 -13.26 25.11 -23.75
CA LEU A 9 -12.11 26.00 -23.59
C LEU A 9 -11.94 26.94 -24.80
N SER A 10 -12.15 26.43 -26.02
CA SER A 10 -12.11 27.25 -27.24
C SER A 10 -13.21 28.32 -27.24
N SER A 11 -14.41 27.99 -26.77
CA SER A 11 -15.53 28.93 -26.62
C SER A 11 -15.26 30.00 -25.56
N LEU A 12 -14.66 29.62 -24.42
CA LEU A 12 -14.23 30.58 -23.40
C LEU A 12 -13.13 31.52 -23.91
N ARG A 13 -12.19 31.00 -24.71
CA ARG A 13 -11.13 31.80 -25.35
C ARG A 13 -11.66 32.79 -26.38
N ALA A 14 -12.76 32.45 -27.07
CA ALA A 14 -13.39 33.32 -28.06
C ALA A 14 -14.19 34.48 -27.44
N GLY A 15 -14.42 34.46 -26.12
CA GLY A 15 -15.09 35.52 -25.39
C GLY A 15 -14.29 36.83 -25.39
N ARG A 16 -14.99 37.96 -25.44
CA ARG A 16 -14.38 39.31 -25.48
C ARG A 16 -13.79 39.74 -24.13
N SER A 17 -14.24 39.14 -23.03
CA SER A 17 -13.77 39.36 -21.67
C SER A 17 -13.66 38.02 -20.94
N PHE A 18 -12.76 37.96 -19.95
CA PHE A 18 -12.57 36.77 -19.13
C PHE A 18 -13.70 36.63 -18.11
N ASP A 19 -14.58 35.66 -18.31
CA ASP A 19 -15.57 35.26 -17.31
C ASP A 19 -15.01 34.15 -16.41
N LYS A 20 -14.61 34.54 -15.20
CA LYS A 20 -14.06 33.64 -14.19
C LYS A 20 -15.04 32.51 -13.84
N ALA A 21 -16.33 32.80 -13.69
CA ALA A 21 -17.31 31.82 -13.23
C ALA A 21 -17.52 30.70 -14.26
N SER A 22 -17.60 31.05 -15.55
CA SER A 22 -17.72 30.06 -16.62
C SER A 22 -16.43 29.24 -16.79
N PHE A 23 -15.26 29.86 -16.61
CA PHE A 23 -13.98 29.15 -16.62
C PHE A 23 -13.87 28.12 -15.48
N GLU A 24 -14.20 28.52 -14.25
CA GLU A 24 -14.21 27.63 -13.09
C GLU A 24 -15.18 26.44 -13.28
N ARG A 25 -16.35 26.67 -13.89
CA ARG A 25 -17.30 25.59 -14.19
C ARG A 25 -16.72 24.54 -15.14
N VAL A 26 -16.02 24.98 -16.19
CA VAL A 26 -15.38 24.06 -17.14
C VAL A 26 -14.23 23.29 -16.47
N LEU A 27 -13.42 23.97 -15.66
CA LEU A 27 -12.35 23.36 -14.86
C LEU A 27 -12.89 22.31 -13.89
N GLU A 28 -13.96 22.62 -13.18
CA GLU A 28 -14.59 21.70 -12.25
C GLU A 28 -15.15 20.47 -12.97
N GLY A 29 -15.72 20.64 -14.18
CA GLY A 29 -16.13 19.52 -15.02
C GLY A 29 -14.97 18.60 -15.42
N VAL A 30 -13.81 19.18 -15.78
CA VAL A 30 -12.60 18.39 -16.07
C VAL A 30 -12.12 17.66 -14.82
N ARG A 31 -12.03 18.37 -13.69
CA ARG A 31 -11.59 17.80 -12.40
C ARG A 31 -12.47 16.62 -12.01
N ALA A 32 -13.80 16.80 -12.01
CA ALA A 32 -14.76 15.76 -11.68
C ALA A 32 -14.61 14.53 -12.58
N LYS A 33 -14.43 14.74 -13.89
CA LYS A 33 -14.24 13.65 -14.84
C LYS A 33 -12.94 12.88 -14.59
N VAL A 34 -11.82 13.59 -14.42
CA VAL A 34 -10.52 12.97 -14.10
C VAL A 34 -10.60 12.22 -12.78
N SER A 35 -11.23 12.78 -11.75
CA SER A 35 -11.43 12.12 -10.46
C SER A 35 -12.27 10.84 -10.60
N ALA A 36 -13.33 10.83 -11.40
CA ALA A 36 -14.14 9.64 -11.65
C ALA A 36 -13.35 8.53 -12.40
N LEU A 37 -12.51 8.93 -13.36
CA LEU A 37 -11.62 8.00 -14.06
C LEU A 37 -10.55 7.43 -13.12
N LEU A 38 -9.93 8.27 -12.29
CA LEU A 38 -8.96 7.85 -11.28
C LEU A 38 -9.59 6.92 -10.25
N TRP A 39 -10.79 7.22 -9.77
CA TRP A 39 -11.54 6.33 -8.88
C TRP A 39 -11.72 4.95 -9.50
N THR A 40 -12.19 4.90 -10.74
CA THR A 40 -12.39 3.63 -11.46
C THR A 40 -11.07 2.88 -11.64
N LEU A 41 -10.00 3.59 -11.98
CA LEU A 41 -8.67 3.01 -12.14
C LEU A 41 -8.15 2.42 -10.81
N VAL A 42 -8.23 3.17 -9.72
CA VAL A 42 -7.66 2.79 -8.43
C VAL A 42 -8.50 1.72 -7.74
N VAL A 43 -9.81 1.90 -7.68
CA VAL A 43 -10.70 1.01 -6.94
C VAL A 43 -11.00 -0.26 -7.74
N ASN A 44 -11.38 -0.12 -9.01
CA ASN A 44 -11.87 -1.26 -9.79
C ASN A 44 -10.73 -1.98 -10.53
N LYS A 45 -9.77 -1.25 -11.13
CA LYS A 45 -8.71 -1.88 -11.93
C LYS A 45 -7.47 -2.26 -11.11
N ALA A 46 -7.03 -1.39 -10.20
CA ALA A 46 -5.88 -1.66 -9.35
C ALA A 46 -6.24 -2.46 -8.08
N GLY A 47 -7.54 -2.63 -7.79
CA GLY A 47 -8.00 -3.42 -6.65
C GLY A 47 -7.57 -2.82 -5.31
N LEU A 48 -7.76 -1.51 -5.09
CA LEU A 48 -7.37 -0.86 -3.84
C LEU A 48 -7.94 -1.58 -2.59
N MET A 49 -9.16 -2.08 -2.67
CA MET A 49 -9.81 -2.76 -1.54
C MET A 49 -9.07 -4.04 -1.12
N SER A 50 -8.53 -4.81 -2.07
CA SER A 50 -7.75 -6.01 -1.74
C SER A 50 -6.40 -5.65 -1.12
N HIS A 51 -5.77 -4.55 -1.57
CA HIS A 51 -4.54 -4.04 -0.96
C HIS A 51 -4.77 -3.55 0.47
N LEU A 52 -5.86 -2.81 0.74
CA LEU A 52 -6.21 -2.35 2.08
C LEU A 52 -6.54 -3.54 3.00
N ALA A 53 -7.24 -4.55 2.50
CA ALA A 53 -7.48 -5.78 3.25
C ALA A 53 -6.16 -6.47 3.63
N ALA A 54 -5.23 -6.63 2.68
CA ALA A 54 -3.92 -7.24 2.94
C ALA A 54 -3.09 -6.43 3.96
N ILE A 55 -3.13 -5.08 3.89
CA ILE A 55 -2.49 -4.21 4.87
C ILE A 55 -3.11 -4.43 6.25
N LYS A 56 -4.44 -4.38 6.35
CA LYS A 56 -5.15 -4.61 7.61
C LYS A 56 -4.80 -5.98 8.20
N ASP A 57 -4.83 -7.03 7.39
CA ASP A 57 -4.62 -8.39 7.85
C ASP A 57 -3.18 -8.63 8.32
N THR A 58 -2.21 -7.97 7.69
CA THR A 58 -0.78 -8.08 8.02
C THR A 58 -0.37 -7.17 9.18
N PHE A 59 -0.77 -5.89 9.17
CA PHE A 59 -0.36 -4.94 10.21
C PHE A 59 -1.19 -5.05 11.49
N LEU A 60 -2.48 -5.43 11.40
CA LEU A 60 -3.33 -5.62 12.58
C LEU A 60 -3.36 -7.08 13.05
N MET A 61 -2.52 -7.94 12.48
CA MET A 61 -2.43 -9.35 12.83
C MET A 61 -3.76 -10.10 12.78
N ALA A 62 -4.64 -9.75 11.82
CA ALA A 62 -5.98 -10.35 11.75
C ALA A 62 -5.92 -11.86 11.39
N ARG A 63 -4.79 -12.34 10.86
CA ARG A 63 -4.54 -13.74 10.51
C ARG A 63 -3.73 -14.46 11.59
N GLY A 64 -4.37 -14.78 12.72
CA GLY A 64 -3.71 -15.38 13.88
C GLY A 64 -2.82 -16.59 13.57
N GLU A 65 -3.28 -17.52 12.71
CA GLU A 65 -2.53 -18.71 12.29
C GLU A 65 -1.22 -18.38 11.56
N LEU A 66 -1.23 -17.36 10.69
CA LEU A 66 -0.03 -16.90 9.98
C LEU A 66 1.03 -16.40 10.97
N PHE A 67 0.62 -15.55 11.91
CA PHE A 67 1.52 -15.00 12.92
C PHE A 67 1.96 -16.06 13.94
N HIS A 68 1.10 -17.05 14.23
CA HIS A 68 1.45 -18.18 15.08
C HIS A 68 2.55 -19.05 14.45
N SER A 69 2.40 -19.42 13.17
CA SER A 69 3.44 -20.13 12.41
C SER A 69 4.73 -19.32 12.34
N LEU A 70 4.64 -18.03 12.00
CA LEU A 70 5.79 -17.13 11.95
C LEU A 70 6.56 -17.07 13.27
N LEU A 71 5.86 -16.86 14.39
CA LEU A 71 6.49 -16.76 15.70
C LEU A 71 7.09 -18.09 16.16
N THR A 72 6.47 -19.21 15.78
CA THR A 72 6.99 -20.54 16.09
C THR A 72 8.31 -20.80 15.35
N ASP A 73 8.36 -20.48 14.06
CA ASP A 73 9.55 -20.67 13.23
C ASP A 73 10.66 -19.67 13.58
N ALA A 74 10.29 -18.41 13.81
CA ALA A 74 11.22 -17.35 14.17
C ALA A 74 11.70 -17.42 15.62
N ARG A 75 11.09 -18.25 16.49
CA ARG A 75 11.42 -18.33 17.93
C ARG A 75 12.91 -18.48 18.20
N ARG A 76 13.59 -19.34 17.43
CA ARG A 76 15.03 -19.59 17.59
C ARG A 76 15.88 -18.38 17.17
N VAL A 77 15.45 -17.66 16.13
CA VAL A 77 16.12 -16.47 15.60
C VAL A 77 15.90 -15.27 16.53
N LEU A 78 14.67 -15.07 17.00
CA LEU A 78 14.27 -13.98 17.90
C LEU A 78 14.79 -14.13 19.33
N ALA A 79 15.11 -15.35 19.78
CA ALA A 79 15.67 -15.59 21.11
C ALA A 79 17.14 -15.15 21.24
N ALA A 80 17.86 -15.03 20.12
CA ALA A 80 19.24 -14.56 20.09
C ALA A 80 19.30 -13.04 19.81
N PRO A 81 20.34 -12.33 20.27
CA PRO A 81 20.55 -10.94 19.88
C PRO A 81 20.60 -10.80 18.34
N PRO A 82 19.93 -9.79 17.79
CA PRO A 82 19.82 -9.59 16.34
C PRO A 82 21.20 -9.32 15.76
N ARG A 83 21.61 -10.17 14.81
CA ARG A 83 22.87 -10.02 14.09
C ARG A 83 22.65 -9.06 12.94
N VAL A 84 23.32 -7.90 12.96
CA VAL A 84 23.15 -6.82 11.97
C VAL A 84 23.26 -7.31 10.52
N ASN A 85 24.05 -8.35 10.25
CA ASN A 85 24.28 -8.87 8.91
C ASN A 85 23.32 -10.00 8.45
N THR A 86 22.60 -10.66 9.38
CA THR A 86 21.73 -11.80 9.02
C THR A 86 20.28 -11.65 9.48
N ALA A 87 19.99 -10.73 10.40
CA ALA A 87 18.66 -10.56 10.99
C ALA A 87 17.56 -10.37 9.93
N ASP A 88 17.80 -9.52 8.92
CA ASP A 88 16.82 -9.29 7.84
C ASP A 88 16.59 -10.55 6.99
N ALA A 89 17.65 -11.29 6.66
CA ALA A 89 17.55 -12.50 5.84
C ALA A 89 16.87 -13.65 6.59
N ASP A 90 17.22 -13.84 7.87
CA ASP A 90 16.63 -14.86 8.73
C ASP A 90 15.12 -14.61 8.94
N MET A 91 14.73 -13.35 9.16
CA MET A 91 13.33 -12.96 9.28
C MET A 91 12.57 -13.05 7.95
N ALA A 92 13.21 -12.74 6.82
CA ALA A 92 12.61 -12.91 5.49
C ALA A 92 12.32 -14.39 5.19
N MET A 93 13.24 -15.30 5.54
CA MET A 93 13.02 -16.74 5.37
C MET A 93 11.87 -17.26 6.25
N ALA A 94 11.82 -16.86 7.52
CA ALA A 94 10.72 -17.21 8.42
C ALA A 94 9.36 -16.68 7.91
N TRP A 95 9.33 -15.47 7.35
CA TRP A 95 8.15 -14.89 6.72
C TRP A 95 7.67 -15.72 5.51
N GLN A 96 8.57 -16.05 4.59
CA GLN A 96 8.21 -16.83 3.40
C GLN A 96 7.75 -18.25 3.77
N ALA A 97 8.36 -18.87 4.78
CA ALA A 97 7.95 -20.17 5.30
C ALA A 97 6.53 -20.11 5.88
N ALA A 98 6.21 -19.10 6.70
CA ALA A 98 4.88 -18.93 7.28
C ALA A 98 3.80 -18.66 6.21
N VAL A 99 4.12 -17.81 5.21
CA VAL A 99 3.22 -17.53 4.08
C VAL A 99 2.96 -18.79 3.25
N SER A 100 3.99 -19.62 3.04
CA SER A 100 3.90 -20.84 2.21
C SER A 100 3.28 -22.04 2.95
N GLY A 101 3.51 -22.15 4.27
CA GLY A 101 3.15 -23.31 5.08
C GLY A 101 1.83 -23.18 5.86
N GLY A 102 1.38 -21.97 6.19
CA GLY A 102 0.20 -21.72 7.04
C GLY A 102 -0.82 -20.73 6.47
N GLY A 103 -0.59 -20.16 5.28
CA GLY A 103 -1.46 -19.14 4.69
C GLY A 103 -2.70 -19.67 3.94
N SER A 104 -2.72 -20.93 3.52
CA SER A 104 -3.63 -21.41 2.47
C SER A 104 -5.08 -21.72 2.89
N SER A 105 -5.45 -21.59 4.18
CA SER A 105 -6.82 -21.93 4.63
C SER A 105 -7.80 -20.75 4.62
N THR A 106 -7.35 -19.49 4.49
CA THR A 106 -8.26 -18.35 4.70
C THR A 106 -8.00 -17.20 3.72
N GLY A 107 -8.75 -17.19 2.61
CA GLY A 107 -8.91 -16.04 1.73
C GLY A 107 -7.91 -15.97 0.58
N ALA A 108 -8.14 -16.80 -0.45
CA ALA A 108 -7.34 -16.93 -1.68
C ALA A 108 -6.99 -15.63 -2.45
N GLN A 109 -7.57 -14.47 -2.07
CA GLN A 109 -7.25 -13.18 -2.67
C GLN A 109 -6.23 -12.36 -1.85
N ALA A 110 -6.12 -12.57 -0.53
CA ALA A 110 -5.11 -11.93 0.31
C ALA A 110 -3.72 -12.54 0.09
N ASP A 111 -3.68 -13.82 -0.29
CA ASP A 111 -2.43 -14.58 -0.42
C ASP A 111 -1.55 -14.10 -1.58
N THR A 112 -2.11 -13.53 -2.65
CA THR A 112 -1.32 -12.97 -3.77
C THR A 112 -0.47 -11.77 -3.36
N LEU A 113 -0.91 -11.01 -2.35
CA LEU A 113 -0.24 -9.78 -1.92
C LEU A 113 0.73 -10.02 -0.75
N LEU A 114 0.60 -11.13 -0.02
CA LEU A 114 1.48 -11.48 1.12
C LEU A 114 2.99 -11.49 0.77
N PRO A 115 3.43 -12.00 -0.39
CA PRO A 115 4.85 -12.00 -0.75
C PRO A 115 5.44 -10.59 -0.91
N ARG A 116 4.61 -9.54 -1.04
CA ARG A 116 5.07 -8.14 -1.13
C ARG A 116 5.42 -7.53 0.22
N PHE A 117 5.00 -8.14 1.32
CA PHE A 117 5.37 -7.69 2.66
C PHE A 117 6.74 -8.24 3.02
N THR A 118 7.54 -7.41 3.68
CA THR A 118 8.87 -7.78 4.16
C THR A 118 9.00 -7.40 5.63
N LEU A 119 9.60 -8.30 6.40
CA LEU A 119 10.02 -8.02 7.76
C LEU A 119 11.41 -7.39 7.71
N ARG A 120 11.58 -6.27 8.39
CA ARG A 120 12.86 -5.57 8.50
C ARG A 120 13.19 -5.38 9.96
N TRP A 121 14.44 -5.67 10.30
CA TRP A 121 15.02 -5.28 11.56
C TRP A 121 15.12 -3.76 11.62
N ALA A 122 14.50 -3.16 12.64
CA ALA A 122 14.61 -1.75 12.93
C ALA A 122 15.60 -1.56 14.08
N PRO A 123 16.84 -1.10 13.82
CA PRO A 123 17.76 -0.76 14.90
C PRO A 123 17.23 0.50 15.61
N GLY A 124 16.59 0.31 16.77
CA GLY A 124 16.25 1.40 17.69
C GLY A 124 14.76 1.74 17.79
N ALA A 125 14.04 0.98 18.61
CA ALA A 125 12.97 1.51 19.48
C ALA A 125 13.31 1.32 20.97
N ALA A 126 14.59 1.05 21.28
CA ALA A 126 15.15 1.26 22.61
C ALA A 126 15.78 2.65 22.61
N GLY A 127 15.46 3.44 23.63
CA GLY A 127 15.77 4.85 23.75
C GLY A 127 17.25 5.20 23.56
N GLY A 128 17.49 6.50 23.41
CA GLY A 128 18.81 7.06 23.11
C GLY A 128 19.93 6.67 24.08
N ALA A 129 21.12 7.13 23.67
CA ALA A 129 22.42 6.99 24.33
C ALA A 129 23.23 5.73 23.94
N ALA A 130 24.01 5.87 22.88
CA ALA A 130 25.46 5.61 22.83
C ALA A 130 25.92 6.00 21.40
N GLY A 131 26.72 7.03 21.13
CA GLY A 131 27.69 7.72 21.97
C GLY A 131 28.99 6.93 22.05
N SER A 132 29.90 7.15 21.08
CA SER A 132 31.32 6.73 21.05
C SER A 132 31.53 5.19 20.92
N GLN A 133 32.44 4.65 20.12
CA GLN A 133 33.78 5.09 19.66
C GLN A 133 34.01 4.65 18.21
#